data_AF-A0A5R8YT07-F1
#
_entry.id   AF-A0A5R8YT07-F1
#
_cell.length_a   1.000
_cell.length_b   1.000
_cell.length_c   1.000
_cell.angle_alpha   90.00
_cell.angle_beta   90.00
_cell.angle_gamma   90.00
#
_symmetry.space_group_name_H-M   'P 1'
#
loop_
_entity.id
_entity.type
_entity.pdbx_description
1 polymer ?
#
loop_
_entity_poly.entity_id
_entity_poly.type
_entity_poly.pdbx_seq_one_letter_code
_entity_poly.pdbx_strand_id
1 'polypeptide(L)'
;MNSSNKTDTDLDAEAARRALDYYLNPTPTTPNLEHTLWTLREGVTHQQANDHALQLLRCAAATAHETGTHLQGTTREVMFALMHMINMARALLEQRNAMTAE
;
A
#
# COMPACT_ATOMS: atom_id res chain seq x y z
N MET A 1 -35.84 -25.95 44.69
CA MET A 1 -35.83 -25.59 43.26
C MET A 1 -35.70 -24.06 43.14
N ASN A 2 -34.58 -23.50 42.65
CA ASN A 2 -34.54 -22.15 42.03
C ASN A 2 -33.21 -21.76 41.34
N SER A 3 -32.19 -22.63 41.29
CA SER A 3 -30.84 -22.21 40.86
C SER A 3 -30.65 -22.11 39.34
N SER A 4 -31.56 -22.67 38.53
CA SER A 4 -31.39 -22.77 37.06
C SER A 4 -31.68 -21.47 36.31
N ASN A 5 -32.55 -20.59 36.84
CA ASN A 5 -32.96 -19.37 36.13
C ASN A 5 -31.99 -18.20 36.31
N LYS A 6 -31.12 -18.27 37.33
CA LYS A 6 -30.17 -17.19 37.65
C LYS A 6 -29.01 -17.18 36.66
N THR A 7 -28.53 -18.36 36.26
CA THR A 7 -27.38 -18.53 35.36
C THR A 7 -27.66 -18.09 33.93
N ASP A 8 -28.86 -18.34 33.42
CA ASP A 8 -29.22 -17.95 32.04
C ASP A 8 -29.38 -16.43 31.93
N THR A 9 -29.96 -15.80 32.96
CA THR A 9 -30.11 -14.34 33.03
C THR A 9 -28.74 -13.64 33.13
N ASP A 10 -27.79 -14.23 33.87
CA ASP A 10 -26.43 -13.71 34.00
C ASP A 10 -25.65 -13.86 32.68
N LEU A 11 -25.92 -14.92 31.91
CA LEU A 11 -25.31 -15.14 30.59
C LEU A 11 -25.79 -14.11 29.56
N ASP A 12 -27.10 -13.81 29.56
CA ASP A 12 -27.70 -12.80 28.69
C ASP A 12 -27.20 -11.39 29.04
N ALA A 13 -27.01 -11.10 30.33
CA ALA A 13 -26.47 -9.83 30.80
C ALA A 13 -25.02 -9.62 30.34
N GLU A 14 -24.19 -10.66 30.39
CA GLU A 14 -22.79 -10.58 29.94
C GLU A 14 -22.69 -10.52 28.41
N ALA A 15 -23.54 -11.26 27.69
CA ALA A 15 -23.65 -11.15 26.23
C ALA A 15 -24.08 -9.75 25.79
N ALA A 16 -25.08 -9.17 26.46
CA ALA A 16 -25.52 -7.80 26.19
C ALA A 16 -24.41 -6.78 26.47
N ARG A 17 -23.67 -6.95 27.57
CA ARG A 17 -22.55 -6.06 27.93
C ARG A 17 -21.43 -6.13 26.91
N ARG A 18 -21.11 -7.33 26.41
CA ARG A 18 -20.12 -7.53 25.33
C ARG A 18 -20.57 -6.89 24.02
N ALA A 19 -21.86 -6.99 23.69
CA ALA A 19 -22.42 -6.36 22.49
C ALA A 19 -22.35 -4.83 22.59
N LEU A 20 -22.76 -4.27 23.73
CA LEU A 20 -22.68 -2.83 24.00
C LEU A 20 -21.23 -2.32 23.92
N ASP A 21 -20.27 -3.02 24.51
CA ASP A 21 -18.86 -2.63 24.45
C ASP A 21 -18.33 -2.64 23.00
N TYR A 22 -18.71 -3.64 22.20
CA TYR A 22 -18.34 -3.71 20.78
C TYR A 22 -18.92 -2.56 19.94
N TYR A 23 -20.17 -2.16 20.20
CA TYR A 23 -20.81 -1.07 19.45
C TYR A 23 -20.44 0.33 19.94
N LEU A 24 -20.17 0.49 21.24
CA LEU A 24 -19.84 1.78 21.84
C LEU A 24 -18.34 2.13 21.71
N ASN A 25 -17.47 1.14 21.63
CA ASN A 25 -16.03 1.29 21.39
C ASN A 25 -15.62 0.45 20.16
N PRO A 26 -15.94 0.89 18.93
CA PRO A 26 -15.49 0.17 17.75
C PRO A 26 -13.97 0.09 17.77
N THR A 27 -13.42 -1.12 17.60
CA THR A 27 -11.99 -1.30 17.47
C THR A 27 -11.51 -0.37 16.35
N PRO A 28 -10.63 0.60 16.63
CA PRO A 28 -10.21 1.55 15.62
C PRO A 28 -9.66 0.75 14.45
N THR A 29 -10.23 0.96 13.27
CA THR A 29 -9.70 0.36 12.05
C THR A 29 -8.25 0.80 11.97
N THR A 30 -7.31 -0.13 12.13
CA THR A 30 -5.90 0.20 11.97
C THR A 30 -5.78 0.79 10.57
N PRO A 31 -5.38 2.07 10.44
CA PRO A 31 -5.14 2.62 9.12
C PRO A 31 -4.16 1.67 8.45
N ASN A 32 -4.50 1.23 7.24
CA ASN A 32 -3.65 0.30 6.52
C ASN A 32 -2.38 1.07 6.08
N LEU A 33 -1.43 1.15 7.00
CA LEU A 33 -0.19 1.93 6.88
C LEU A 33 0.65 1.41 5.70
N GLU A 34 0.52 0.13 5.34
CA GLU A 34 1.22 -0.49 4.21
C GLU A 34 0.90 0.20 2.87
N HIS A 35 -0.31 0.76 2.72
CA HIS A 35 -0.72 1.45 1.48
C HIS A 35 -0.58 2.98 1.54
N THR A 36 -0.20 3.55 2.69
CA THR A 36 -0.26 5.01 2.94
C THR A 36 1.12 5.64 3.17
N LEU A 37 2.21 4.96 2.82
CA LEU A 37 3.55 5.50 3.05
C LEU A 37 3.89 6.71 2.15
N TRP A 38 3.15 6.91 1.06
CA TRP A 38 3.33 8.06 0.17
C TRP A 38 1.98 8.60 -0.32
N THR A 39 1.46 9.60 0.38
CA THR A 39 0.32 10.38 -0.08
C THR A 39 0.80 11.54 -0.94
N LEU A 40 0.19 11.74 -2.11
CA LEU A 40 0.43 12.94 -2.90
C LEU A 40 -0.05 14.16 -2.14
N ARG A 41 0.68 15.27 -2.29
CA ARG A 41 0.23 16.57 -1.78
C ARG A 41 -1.15 16.91 -2.37
N GLU A 42 -2.02 17.46 -1.53
CA GLU A 42 -3.30 18.01 -1.97
C GLU A 42 -3.10 19.04 -3.11
N GLY A 43 -3.95 18.96 -4.13
CA GLY A 43 -3.89 19.84 -5.30
C GLY A 43 -2.93 19.40 -6.41
N VAL A 44 -2.22 18.26 -6.26
CA VAL A 44 -1.46 17.68 -7.38
C VAL A 44 -2.44 17.03 -8.36
N THR A 45 -2.40 17.48 -9.61
CA THR A 45 -3.23 16.91 -10.68
C THR A 45 -2.74 15.51 -11.07
N HIS A 46 -3.61 14.70 -11.66
CA HIS A 46 -3.24 13.37 -12.17
C HIS A 46 -2.09 13.42 -13.18
N GLN A 47 -2.03 14.47 -14.01
CA GLN A 47 -0.94 14.66 -14.97
C GLN A 47 0.40 14.92 -14.27
N GLN A 48 0.42 15.84 -13.29
CA GLN A 48 1.63 16.13 -12.52
C GLN A 48 2.11 14.92 -11.70
N ALA A 49 1.19 14.17 -11.11
CA ALA A 49 1.48 12.92 -10.42
C ALA A 49 2.20 11.93 -11.34
N ASN A 50 1.76 11.89 -12.59
CA ASN A 50 2.30 11.01 -13.62
C ASN A 50 3.69 11.40 -14.06
N ASP A 51 3.86 12.67 -14.41
CA ASP A 51 5.15 13.22 -14.83
C ASP A 51 6.20 12.98 -13.73
N HIS A 52 5.79 13.15 -12.47
CA HIS A 52 6.65 12.86 -11.32
C HIS A 52 6.98 11.37 -11.18
N ALA A 53 6.00 10.47 -11.35
CA ALA A 53 6.24 9.03 -11.32
C ALA A 53 7.20 8.59 -12.44
N LEU A 54 7.04 9.12 -13.66
CA LEU A 54 7.94 8.83 -14.78
C LEU A 54 9.36 9.34 -14.53
N GLN A 55 9.50 10.54 -13.95
CA GLN A 55 10.79 11.07 -13.53
C GLN A 55 11.44 10.19 -12.46
N LEU A 56 10.68 9.76 -11.45
CA LEU A 56 11.16 8.89 -10.39
C LEU A 56 11.65 7.54 -10.94
N LEU A 57 10.90 6.94 -11.86
CA LEU A 57 11.30 5.69 -12.52
C LEU A 57 12.56 5.88 -13.39
N ARG A 58 12.74 7.03 -14.06
CA ARG A 58 13.99 7.36 -14.77
C ARG A 58 15.17 7.45 -13.81
N CYS A 59 15.00 8.15 -12.69
CA CYS A 59 16.03 8.25 -11.66
C CYS A 59 16.40 6.87 -11.10
N ALA A 60 15.39 6.05 -10.75
CA ALA A 60 15.62 4.71 -10.23
C ALA A 60 16.37 3.81 -11.23
N ALA A 61 16.03 3.87 -12.52
CA ALA A 61 16.75 3.14 -13.56
C ALA A 61 18.22 3.61 -13.67
N ALA A 62 18.47 4.92 -13.64
CA ALA A 62 19.82 5.47 -13.64
C ALA A 62 20.62 5.05 -12.39
N THR A 63 20.01 5.04 -11.22
CA THR A 63 20.64 4.55 -9.98
C THR A 63 20.97 3.06 -10.08
N ALA A 64 20.06 2.23 -10.59
CA ALA A 64 20.32 0.80 -10.79
C ALA A 64 21.45 0.57 -11.81
N HIS A 65 21.48 1.36 -12.89
CA HIS A 65 22.57 1.33 -13.87
C HIS A 65 23.91 1.67 -13.22
N GLU A 66 24.00 2.85 -12.58
CA GLU A 66 25.21 3.35 -11.94
C GLU A 66 25.68 2.44 -10.81
N THR A 67 24.76 1.81 -10.07
CA THR A 67 25.15 0.82 -9.07
C THR A 67 25.68 -0.44 -9.74
N GLY A 68 25.03 -0.92 -10.80
CA GLY A 68 25.45 -2.10 -11.55
C GLY A 68 26.79 -1.95 -12.27
N THR A 69 27.16 -0.75 -12.72
CA THR A 69 28.44 -0.49 -13.40
C THR A 69 29.64 -0.70 -12.48
N HIS A 70 29.48 -0.50 -11.17
CA HIS A 70 30.52 -0.70 -10.17
C HIS A 70 30.55 -2.11 -9.56
N LEU A 71 29.64 -2.99 -9.96
CA LEU A 71 29.53 -4.36 -9.45
C LEU A 71 30.07 -5.39 -10.44
N GLN A 72 30.29 -6.62 -9.97
CA GLN A 72 30.75 -7.74 -10.78
C GLN A 72 29.92 -9.00 -10.49
N GLY A 73 29.98 -9.96 -11.42
CA GLY A 73 29.28 -11.24 -11.29
C GLY A 73 27.76 -11.08 -11.20
N THR A 74 27.13 -11.99 -10.44
CA THR A 74 25.66 -12.09 -10.33
C THR A 74 25.00 -10.84 -9.78
N THR A 75 25.64 -10.09 -8.88
CA THR A 75 25.07 -8.86 -8.31
C THR A 75 24.89 -7.78 -9.38
N ARG A 76 25.80 -7.69 -10.37
CA ARG A 76 25.64 -6.79 -11.52
C ARG A 76 24.46 -7.19 -12.39
N GLU A 77 24.30 -8.49 -12.63
CA GLU A 77 23.18 -9.02 -13.41
C GLU A 77 21.84 -8.69 -12.75
N VAL A 78 21.75 -8.83 -11.42
CA VAL A 78 20.55 -8.45 -10.64
C VAL A 78 20.25 -6.96 -10.75
N MET A 79 21.26 -6.07 -10.67
CA MET A 79 21.03 -4.63 -10.83
C MET A 79 20.54 -4.26 -12.23
N PHE A 80 21.04 -4.92 -13.26
CA PHE A 80 20.56 -4.70 -14.63
C PHE A 80 19.16 -5.30 -14.87
N ALA A 81 18.85 -6.44 -14.25
CA ALA A 81 17.48 -6.97 -14.25
C ALA A 81 16.51 -6.01 -13.55
N LEU A 82 16.91 -5.42 -12.42
CA LEU A 82 16.14 -4.38 -11.74
C LEU A 82 15.92 -3.15 -12.63
N MET A 83 16.98 -2.64 -13.26
CA MET A 83 16.89 -1.53 -14.21
C MET A 83 15.91 -1.85 -15.35
N HIS A 84 15.93 -3.08 -15.86
CA HIS A 84 15.01 -3.53 -16.91
C HIS A 84 13.55 -3.53 -16.41
N MET A 85 13.28 -4.07 -15.22
CA MET A 85 11.94 -4.03 -14.62
C MET A 85 11.42 -2.60 -14.42
N ILE A 86 12.29 -1.68 -13.98
CA ILE A 86 11.94 -0.26 -13.82
C ILE A 86 11.59 0.38 -15.18
N ASN A 87 12.36 0.08 -16.23
CA ASN A 87 12.08 0.59 -17.58
C ASN A 87 10.76 0.03 -18.13
N MET A 88 10.43 -1.24 -17.86
CA MET A 88 9.14 -1.81 -18.23
C MET A 88 7.98 -1.12 -17.51
N ALA A 89 8.10 -0.90 -16.20
CA ALA A 89 7.09 -0.16 -15.43
C ALA A 89 6.88 1.25 -15.99
N ARG A 90 7.96 1.93 -16.39
CA ARG A 90 7.88 3.24 -17.03
C ARG A 90 7.11 3.19 -18.36
N ALA A 91 7.42 2.22 -19.22
CA ALA A 91 6.75 2.06 -20.51
C ALA A 91 5.24 1.78 -20.36
N LEU A 92 4.86 0.93 -19.40
CA LEU A 92 3.45 0.67 -19.08
C LEU A 92 2.71 1.92 -18.61
N LEU A 93 3.37 2.76 -17.80
CA LEU A 93 2.80 4.01 -17.34
C LEU A 93 2.68 5.04 -18.48
N GLU A 94 3.72 5.19 -19.31
CA GLU A 94 3.69 6.04 -20.51
C GLU A 94 2.52 5.63 -21.43
N GLN A 95 2.33 4.33 -21.65
CA GLN A 95 1.23 3.80 -22.46
C GLN A 95 -0.14 4.09 -21.84
N ARG A 96 -0.31 3.85 -20.53
CA ARG A 96 -1.56 4.17 -19.81
C ARG A 96 -1.93 5.65 -20.00
N ASN A 97 -0.95 6.54 -19.97
CA ASN A 97 -1.19 7.97 -20.07
C ASN A 97 -1.61 8.39 -21.47
N ALA A 98 -0.97 7.81 -22.49
CA ALA A 98 -1.35 8.01 -23.88
C ALA A 98 -2.80 7.58 -24.12
N MET A 99 -3.24 6.45 -23.54
CA MET A 99 -4.63 5.99 -23.63
C MET A 99 -5.64 6.93 -22.95
N THR A 100 -5.25 7.67 -21.92
CA THR A 100 -6.14 8.62 -21.24
C THR A 100 -6.20 10.00 -21.88
N ALA A 101 -5.35 10.26 -22.88
CA ALA A 101 -5.28 11.53 -23.60
C ALA A 101 -6.09 11.55 -24.91
N GLU A 102 -6.58 10.39 -25.36
CA GLU A 102 -7.53 10.22 -26.48
C GLU A 102 -8.99 10.26 -26.01
#